data_AF-K4R1U2-F1
#
_entry.id   AF-K4R1U2-F1
#
_cell.length_a   1.000
_cell.length_b   1.000
_cell.length_c   1.000
_cell.angle_alpha   90.00
_cell.angle_beta   90.00
_cell.angle_gamma   90.00
#
_symmetry.space_group_name_H-M   'P 1'
#
loop_
_entity.id
_entity.type
_entity.pdbx_description
1 polymer ?
#
loop_
_entity_poly.entity_id
_entity_poly.type
_entity_poly.pdbx_seq_one_letter_code
_entity_poly.pdbx_strand_id
1 'polypeptide(L)'
;MPSPPSEPWPDDPRANDLRLDALPGRLAAALRRFLWPFARTREQSADPSQRLALDLEDCRHQRDRWRRHADSYERELTRVRMERAHLLAWLAALHPSSAVLTDGGGAGAGGSYALSLRAGERGLSWSLAPAELPLFTHVPHAEPASSTPLSEADQAAHIRDHTRLLAIEGILSAAPAERPSPIRSARSGDRH
;
A
#
# COMPACT_ATOMS: atom_id res chain seq x y z
N MET A 1 8.81 -0.69 3.21
CA MET A 1 8.28 -1.44 2.06
C MET A 1 8.82 -2.85 2.15
N PRO A 2 8.00 -3.90 2.29
CA PRO A 2 8.52 -5.26 2.29
C PRO A 2 8.66 -5.79 0.86
N SER A 3 9.82 -6.37 0.58
CA SER A 3 10.23 -6.97 -0.70
C SER A 3 9.41 -8.23 -1.04
N PRO A 4 9.28 -8.60 -2.34
CA PRO A 4 8.64 -9.85 -2.75
C PRO A 4 9.55 -11.07 -2.49
N PRO A 5 8.99 -12.27 -2.26
CA PRO A 5 9.78 -13.50 -2.10
C PRO A 5 10.19 -14.07 -3.48
N SER A 6 11.45 -14.49 -3.58
CA SER A 6 12.00 -15.18 -4.75
C SER A 6 11.56 -16.65 -4.78
N GLU A 7 11.00 -17.11 -5.89
CA GLU A 7 10.74 -18.53 -6.19
C GLU A 7 11.95 -19.21 -6.85
N PRO A 8 12.34 -20.43 -6.44
CA PRO A 8 13.26 -21.27 -7.19
C PRO A 8 12.49 -22.16 -8.20
N TRP A 9 12.91 -22.13 -9.47
CA TRP A 9 12.42 -22.99 -10.53
C TRP A 9 12.89 -24.45 -10.34
N PRO A 10 12.08 -25.48 -10.68
CA PRO A 10 12.53 -26.86 -10.71
C PRO A 10 13.15 -27.24 -12.07
N ASP A 11 14.34 -27.84 -12.01
CA ASP A 11 15.05 -28.44 -13.14
C ASP A 11 14.31 -29.65 -13.74
N ASP A 12 14.45 -29.80 -15.05
CA ASP A 12 13.79 -30.74 -15.95
C ASP A 12 14.42 -32.16 -15.88
N PRO A 13 13.70 -33.24 -15.50
CA PRO A 13 14.25 -34.58 -15.44
C PRO A 13 13.84 -35.42 -16.65
N ARG A 14 14.39 -35.12 -17.83
CA ARG A 14 14.31 -36.03 -19.00
C ARG A 14 15.63 -36.09 -19.76
N ALA A 15 16.59 -36.80 -19.17
CA ALA A 15 17.71 -37.39 -19.90
C ALA A 15 17.98 -38.78 -19.30
N ASN A 16 17.16 -39.76 -19.69
CA ASN A 16 17.39 -41.17 -19.41
C ASN A 16 17.66 -41.84 -20.75
N ASP A 17 18.90 -42.25 -21.00
CA ASP A 17 19.21 -43.41 -21.83
C ASP A 17 20.70 -43.77 -21.69
N LEU A 18 21.01 -44.51 -20.63
CA LEU A 18 22.22 -45.32 -20.58
C LEU A 18 21.82 -46.78 -20.33
N ARG A 19 21.87 -47.54 -21.43
CA ARG A 19 21.67 -48.99 -21.50
C ARG A 19 22.63 -49.72 -20.56
N LEU A 20 22.07 -50.56 -19.68
CA LEU A 20 22.79 -51.32 -18.63
C LEU A 20 22.73 -52.83 -18.87
N ASP A 21 22.95 -53.29 -20.11
CA ASP A 21 22.80 -54.72 -20.46
C ASP A 21 24.08 -55.56 -20.41
N ALA A 22 25.17 -55.08 -19.79
CA ALA A 22 26.40 -55.88 -19.72
C ALA A 22 27.22 -55.64 -18.44
N LEU A 23 26.82 -56.23 -17.31
CA LEU A 23 27.68 -56.35 -16.13
C LEU A 23 27.60 -57.74 -15.47
N PRO A 24 28.74 -58.35 -15.10
CA PRO A 24 28.81 -59.72 -14.57
C PRO A 24 28.18 -59.86 -13.18
N GLY A 25 27.50 -61.00 -12.97
CA GLY A 25 26.52 -61.24 -11.91
C GLY A 25 26.94 -61.08 -10.44
N ARG A 26 28.21 -60.79 -10.14
CA ARG A 26 28.66 -60.52 -8.74
C ARG A 26 28.57 -59.03 -8.36
N LEU A 27 28.66 -58.10 -9.31
CA LEU A 27 28.44 -56.67 -9.04
C LEU A 27 26.95 -56.31 -8.95
N ALA A 28 26.09 -57.06 -9.66
CA ALA A 28 24.64 -56.89 -9.59
C ALA A 28 24.05 -57.21 -8.20
N ALA A 29 24.63 -58.18 -7.49
CA ALA A 29 24.21 -58.55 -6.14
C ALA A 29 24.65 -57.52 -5.07
N ALA A 30 25.85 -56.94 -5.23
CA ALA A 30 26.35 -55.88 -4.35
C ALA A 30 25.57 -54.56 -4.57
N LEU A 31 25.27 -54.21 -5.83
CA LEU A 31 24.43 -53.06 -6.16
C LEU A 31 22.97 -53.24 -5.70
N ARG A 32 22.42 -54.46 -5.78
CA ARG A 32 21.08 -54.75 -5.21
C ARG A 32 21.00 -54.52 -3.71
N ARG A 33 22.08 -54.74 -2.96
CA ARG A 33 22.10 -54.56 -1.49
C ARG A 33 22.37 -53.11 -1.08
N PHE A 34 23.07 -52.34 -1.92
CA PHE A 34 23.33 -50.92 -1.70
C PHE A 34 22.21 -50.00 -2.20
N LEU A 35 21.42 -50.43 -3.18
CA LEU A 35 20.25 -49.71 -3.69
C LEU A 35 18.96 -50.05 -2.92
N TRP A 36 18.97 -51.04 -2.01
CA TRP A 36 17.77 -51.43 -1.25
C TRP A 36 17.36 -50.54 -0.06
N PRO A 37 18.18 -49.61 0.50
CA PRO A 37 17.64 -48.64 1.44
C PRO A 37 16.68 -47.65 0.75
N PHE A 38 16.81 -47.44 -0.56
CA PHE A 38 15.98 -46.51 -1.32
C PHE A 38 14.64 -47.07 -1.80
N ALA A 39 14.44 -48.40 -1.78
CA ALA A 39 13.14 -48.99 -2.12
C ALA A 39 12.18 -49.07 -0.92
N ARG A 40 12.59 -48.60 0.26
CA ARG A 40 11.76 -48.54 1.47
C ARG A 40 11.02 -47.21 1.68
N THR A 41 11.01 -46.34 0.68
CA THR A 41 10.08 -45.19 0.58
C THR A 41 9.02 -45.43 -0.49
N ARG A 42 8.66 -46.70 -0.76
CA ARG A 42 7.54 -47.08 -1.64
C ARG A 42 6.28 -47.54 -0.88
N GLU A 43 6.13 -47.10 0.36
CA GLU A 43 4.90 -47.26 1.16
C GLU A 43 4.48 -45.94 1.82
N GLN A 44 4.34 -44.89 1.01
CA GLN A 44 3.38 -43.82 1.29
C GLN A 44 2.71 -43.41 -0.02
N SER A 45 2.07 -44.39 -0.65
CA SER A 45 1.00 -44.13 -1.62
C SER A 45 -0.19 -43.57 -0.83
N ALA A 46 -0.07 -42.32 -0.34
CA ALA A 46 -1.25 -41.51 -0.10
C ALA A 46 -2.00 -41.54 -1.42
N ASP A 47 -3.17 -42.18 -1.39
CA ASP A 47 -4.10 -42.29 -2.51
C ASP A 47 -4.13 -40.92 -3.23
N PRO A 48 -3.98 -40.86 -4.57
CA PRO A 48 -4.04 -39.59 -5.29
C PRO A 48 -5.29 -38.77 -4.93
N SER A 49 -6.38 -39.45 -4.57
CA SER A 49 -7.61 -38.83 -4.05
C SER A 49 -7.40 -38.13 -2.70
N GLN A 50 -6.59 -38.70 -1.80
CA GLN A 50 -6.22 -38.08 -0.53
C GLN A 50 -5.30 -36.87 -0.72
N ARG A 51 -4.34 -36.95 -1.66
CA ARG A 51 -3.47 -35.80 -2.00
C ARG A 51 -4.30 -34.65 -2.57
N LEU A 52 -5.18 -34.94 -3.53
CA LEU A 52 -6.08 -33.94 -4.09
C LEU A 52 -7.01 -33.34 -3.03
N ALA A 53 -7.50 -34.15 -2.09
CA ALA A 53 -8.33 -33.66 -0.98
C ALA A 53 -7.56 -32.68 -0.07
N LEU A 54 -6.28 -32.95 0.21
CA LEU A 54 -5.42 -32.04 0.96
C LEU A 54 -5.17 -30.74 0.19
N ASP A 55 -4.83 -30.83 -1.10
CA ASP A 55 -4.61 -29.64 -1.94
C ASP A 55 -5.86 -28.75 -2.03
N LEU A 56 -7.05 -29.37 -2.15
CA LEU A 56 -8.32 -28.64 -2.17
C LEU A 56 -8.59 -27.93 -0.82
N GLU A 57 -8.25 -28.58 0.29
CA GLU A 57 -8.40 -27.97 1.61
C GLU A 57 -7.41 -26.82 1.81
N ASP A 58 -6.17 -26.96 1.35
CA ASP A 58 -5.18 -25.89 1.34
C ASP A 58 -5.63 -24.71 0.46
N CYS A 59 -6.17 -24.96 -0.72
CA CYS A 59 -6.73 -23.91 -1.58
C CYS A 59 -7.91 -23.18 -0.91
N ARG A 60 -8.80 -23.90 -0.22
CA ARG A 60 -9.91 -23.30 0.54
C ARG A 60 -9.37 -22.44 1.68
N HIS A 61 -8.39 -22.96 2.43
CA HIS A 61 -7.77 -22.23 3.52
C HIS A 61 -7.10 -20.94 3.04
N GLN A 62 -6.37 -21.00 1.91
CA GLN A 62 -5.76 -19.83 1.29
C GLN A 62 -6.80 -18.82 0.82
N ARG A 63 -7.87 -19.26 0.15
CA ARG A 63 -8.96 -18.38 -0.27
C ARG A 63 -9.58 -17.67 0.92
N ASP A 64 -9.88 -18.39 2.00
CA ASP A 64 -10.52 -17.82 3.19
C ASP A 64 -9.58 -16.88 3.94
N ARG A 65 -8.26 -17.13 3.91
CA ARG A 65 -7.24 -16.19 4.37
C ARG A 65 -7.23 -14.91 3.53
N TRP A 66 -7.17 -15.01 2.20
CA TRP A 66 -7.17 -13.84 1.31
C TRP A 66 -8.45 -13.03 1.41
N ARG A 67 -9.61 -13.69 1.55
CA ARG A 67 -10.89 -13.04 1.79
C ARG A 67 -10.86 -12.21 3.07
N ARG A 68 -10.40 -12.78 4.19
CA ARG A 68 -10.25 -12.03 5.44
C ARG A 68 -9.33 -10.81 5.30
N HIS A 69 -8.26 -10.93 4.52
CA HIS A 69 -7.39 -9.79 4.23
C HIS A 69 -8.09 -8.72 3.40
N ALA A 70 -8.81 -9.10 2.34
CA ALA A 70 -9.59 -8.19 1.52
C ALA A 70 -10.64 -7.43 2.36
N ASP A 71 -11.41 -8.16 3.18
CA ASP A 71 -12.42 -7.57 4.08
C ASP A 71 -11.79 -6.64 5.13
N SER A 72 -10.54 -6.90 5.53
CA SER A 72 -9.80 -6.01 6.44
C SER A 72 -9.38 -4.73 5.75
N TYR A 73 -8.88 -4.82 4.51
CA TYR A 73 -8.48 -3.64 3.73
C TYR A 73 -9.68 -2.79 3.35
N GLU A 74 -10.83 -3.40 3.04
CA GLU A 74 -12.06 -2.67 2.75
C GLU A 74 -12.54 -1.85 3.97
N ARG A 75 -12.47 -2.44 5.17
CA ARG A 75 -12.77 -1.74 6.43
C ARG A 75 -11.82 -0.58 6.69
N GLU A 76 -10.51 -0.80 6.51
CA GLU A 76 -9.51 0.26 6.70
C GLU A 76 -9.66 1.37 5.67
N LEU A 77 -9.93 1.04 4.41
CA LEU A 77 -10.19 2.01 3.36
C LEU A 77 -11.43 2.86 3.67
N THR A 78 -12.49 2.23 4.17
CA THR A 78 -13.72 2.94 4.59
C THR A 78 -13.42 3.90 5.75
N ARG A 79 -12.63 3.45 6.73
CA ARG A 79 -12.21 4.29 7.86
C ARG A 79 -11.39 5.51 7.39
N VAL A 80 -10.35 5.28 6.59
CA VAL A 80 -9.47 6.35 6.07
C VAL A 80 -10.26 7.35 5.21
N ARG A 81 -11.22 6.86 4.39
CA ARG A 81 -12.12 7.75 3.63
C ARG A 81 -12.95 8.64 4.54
N MET A 82 -13.50 8.08 5.61
CA MET A 82 -14.28 8.86 6.58
C MET A 82 -13.41 9.87 7.33
N GLU A 83 -12.19 9.51 7.73
CA GLU A 83 -11.23 10.44 8.34
C GLU A 83 -10.86 11.59 7.38
N ARG A 84 -10.59 11.28 6.11
CA ARG A 84 -10.38 12.29 5.04
C ARG A 84 -11.60 13.21 4.90
N ALA A 85 -12.82 12.66 4.89
CA ALA A 85 -14.04 13.44 4.75
C ALA A 85 -14.23 14.43 5.92
N HIS A 86 -13.95 14.02 7.15
CA HIS A 86 -13.99 14.92 8.31
C HIS A 86 -12.96 16.05 8.21
N LEU A 87 -11.74 15.75 7.78
CA LEU A 87 -10.70 16.77 7.59
C LEU A 87 -11.09 17.77 6.50
N LEU A 88 -11.69 17.29 5.40
CA LEU A 88 -12.21 18.16 4.34
C LEU A 88 -13.39 19.02 4.83
N ALA A 89 -14.30 18.45 5.62
CA ALA A 89 -15.41 19.19 6.21
C ALA A 89 -14.91 20.30 7.16
N TRP A 90 -13.89 19.99 7.95
CA TRP A 90 -13.21 20.96 8.81
C TRP A 90 -12.54 22.07 8.01
N LEU A 91 -11.81 21.73 6.95
CA LEU A 91 -11.21 22.72 6.04
C LEU A 91 -12.26 23.61 5.37
N ALA A 92 -13.38 23.03 4.95
CA ALA A 92 -14.49 23.79 4.36
C ALA A 92 -15.14 24.74 5.38
N ALA A 93 -15.25 24.31 6.64
CA ALA A 93 -15.77 25.16 7.72
C ALA A 93 -14.84 26.35 8.03
N LEU A 94 -13.52 26.17 7.86
CA LEU A 94 -12.53 27.25 8.04
C LEU A 94 -12.56 28.26 6.88
N HIS A 95 -13.00 27.85 5.69
CA HIS A 95 -13.00 28.67 4.47
C HIS A 95 -14.39 28.75 3.81
N PRO A 96 -15.42 29.27 4.51
CA PRO A 96 -16.82 29.21 4.05
C PRO A 96 -17.06 30.00 2.75
N SER A 97 -16.28 31.05 2.48
CA SER A 97 -16.37 31.85 1.25
C SER A 97 -15.75 31.16 0.02
N SER A 98 -14.93 30.14 0.24
CA SER A 98 -14.13 29.47 -0.80
C SER A 98 -14.58 28.04 -1.08
N ALA A 99 -15.44 27.48 -0.22
CA ALA A 99 -15.90 26.10 -0.28
C ALA A 99 -17.23 26.01 -1.04
N VAL A 100 -17.30 25.11 -2.01
CA VAL A 100 -18.50 24.87 -2.82
C VAL A 100 -18.64 23.38 -3.08
N LEU A 101 -19.85 22.86 -2.93
CA LEU A 101 -20.22 21.52 -3.39
C LEU A 101 -20.80 21.59 -4.79
N THR A 102 -20.31 20.73 -5.68
CA THR A 102 -20.83 20.58 -7.04
C THR A 102 -21.25 19.14 -7.25
N ASP A 103 -22.41 18.93 -7.86
CA ASP A 103 -22.81 17.61 -8.34
C ASP A 103 -21.95 17.23 -9.56
N GLY A 104 -21.39 16.04 -9.56
CA GLY A 104 -20.49 15.54 -10.61
C GLY A 104 -21.21 15.09 -11.88
N GLY A 105 -22.52 15.31 -12.00
CA GLY A 105 -23.27 15.18 -13.27
C GLY A 105 -23.30 13.76 -13.84
N GLY A 106 -23.04 12.74 -13.02
CA GLY A 106 -23.09 11.35 -13.45
C GLY A 106 -24.54 10.90 -13.60
N ALA A 107 -24.98 10.63 -14.83
CA ALA A 107 -26.31 10.11 -15.18
C ALA A 107 -26.56 8.64 -14.73
N GLY A 108 -26.08 8.27 -13.55
CA GLY A 108 -26.23 6.93 -12.95
C GLY A 108 -26.47 7.02 -11.44
N ALA A 109 -27.06 5.97 -10.87
CA ALA A 109 -27.60 5.89 -9.50
C ALA A 109 -26.59 6.10 -8.35
N GLY A 110 -25.36 6.53 -8.63
CA GLY A 110 -24.31 6.82 -7.66
C GLY A 110 -23.71 8.20 -7.88
N GLY A 111 -24.56 9.25 -7.86
CA GLY A 111 -24.15 10.64 -8.04
C GLY A 111 -22.89 10.95 -7.24
N SER A 112 -21.79 11.19 -7.96
CA SER A 112 -20.50 11.53 -7.35
C SER A 112 -20.51 13.02 -7.10
N TYR A 113 -20.34 13.44 -5.86
CA TYR A 113 -20.24 14.85 -5.52
C TYR A 113 -18.77 15.26 -5.50
N ALA A 114 -18.50 16.54 -5.74
CA ALA A 114 -17.18 17.10 -5.59
C ALA A 114 -17.20 18.31 -4.66
N LEU A 115 -16.28 18.34 -3.70
CA LEU A 115 -15.98 19.53 -2.93
C LEU A 115 -14.90 20.32 -3.67
N SER A 116 -15.18 21.57 -3.96
CA SER A 116 -14.22 22.52 -4.52
C SER A 116 -13.83 23.57 -3.47
N LEU A 117 -12.53 23.77 -3.24
CA LEU A 117 -11.98 24.84 -2.43
C LEU A 117 -11.13 25.76 -3.31
N ARG A 118 -11.39 27.07 -3.26
CA ARG A 118 -10.58 28.09 -3.96
C ARG A 118 -9.59 28.76 -3.00
N ALA A 119 -8.29 28.61 -3.28
CA ALA A 119 -7.21 29.29 -2.58
C ALA A 119 -6.44 30.17 -3.57
N GLY A 120 -6.75 31.47 -3.60
CA GLY A 120 -6.21 32.43 -4.57
C GLY A 120 -6.69 32.13 -6.00
N GLU A 121 -5.75 31.93 -6.93
CA GLU A 121 -6.03 31.58 -8.33
C GLU A 121 -6.19 30.08 -8.58
N ARG A 122 -6.00 29.23 -7.57
CA ARG A 122 -6.08 27.78 -7.72
C ARG A 122 -7.32 27.20 -7.06
N GLY A 123 -8.03 26.35 -7.80
CA GLY A 123 -9.08 25.48 -7.29
C GLY A 123 -8.51 24.11 -6.96
N LEU A 124 -8.97 23.56 -5.85
CA LEU A 124 -8.71 22.19 -5.41
C LEU A 124 -10.05 21.46 -5.37
N SER A 125 -10.10 20.23 -5.87
CA SER A 125 -11.35 19.49 -5.97
C SER A 125 -11.19 18.05 -5.50
N TRP A 126 -12.11 17.58 -4.66
CA TRP A 126 -12.10 16.23 -4.12
C TRP A 126 -13.40 15.53 -4.41
N SER A 127 -13.32 14.28 -4.87
CA SER A 127 -14.49 13.39 -4.96
C SER A 127 -15.00 13.02 -3.57
N LEU A 128 -16.33 13.03 -3.41
CA LEU A 128 -17.06 12.70 -2.21
C LEU A 128 -18.07 11.60 -2.48
N ALA A 129 -18.14 10.65 -1.55
CA ALA A 129 -19.18 9.63 -1.57
C ALA A 129 -20.51 10.19 -1.02
N PRO A 130 -21.67 9.68 -1.46
CA PRO A 130 -22.97 10.14 -0.96
C PRO A 130 -23.12 10.03 0.57
N ALA A 131 -22.50 9.03 1.19
CA ALA A 131 -22.52 8.84 2.64
C ALA A 131 -21.77 9.94 3.43
N GLU A 132 -20.89 10.68 2.77
CA GLU A 132 -20.05 11.73 3.38
C GLU A 132 -20.74 13.10 3.37
N LEU A 133 -21.76 13.30 2.51
CA LEU A 133 -22.47 14.57 2.32
C LEU A 133 -23.05 15.19 3.60
N PRO A 134 -23.59 14.41 4.56
CA PRO A 134 -24.10 14.99 5.80
C PRO A 134 -23.03 15.77 6.61
N LEU A 135 -21.75 15.54 6.38
CA LEU A 135 -20.66 16.31 7.02
C LEU A 135 -20.49 17.71 6.44
N PHE A 136 -21.04 17.99 5.26
CA PHE A 136 -20.84 19.23 4.51
C PHE A 136 -22.11 20.09 4.43
N THR A 137 -23.04 19.94 5.37
CA THR A 137 -24.30 20.70 5.40
C THR A 137 -24.11 22.22 5.49
N HIS A 138 -22.94 22.67 5.96
CA HIS A 138 -22.56 24.08 6.03
C HIS A 138 -21.98 24.64 4.72
N VAL A 139 -21.71 23.79 3.72
CA VAL A 139 -21.10 24.20 2.46
C VAL A 139 -22.20 24.49 1.43
N PRO A 140 -22.18 25.67 0.76
CA PRO A 140 -23.16 25.98 -0.26
C PRO A 140 -23.01 25.05 -1.47
N HIS A 141 -24.15 24.71 -2.07
CA HIS A 141 -24.18 23.96 -3.32
C HIS A 141 -24.17 24.94 -4.50
N ALA A 142 -23.39 24.64 -5.53
CA ALA A 142 -23.39 25.39 -6.78
C ALA A 142 -23.50 24.46 -7.99
N GLU A 143 -23.95 25.05 -9.09
CA GLU A 143 -23.91 24.41 -10.41
C GLU A 143 -22.47 24.10 -10.83
N PRO A 144 -22.24 22.99 -11.56
CA PRO A 144 -20.91 22.62 -12.01
C PRO A 144 -20.33 23.72 -12.91
N ALA A 145 -19.32 24.42 -12.40
CA ALA A 145 -18.59 25.41 -13.19
C ALA A 145 -17.77 24.70 -14.28
N SER A 146 -17.69 25.30 -15.47
CA SER A 146 -16.96 24.75 -16.64
C SER A 146 -15.43 24.73 -16.48
N SER A 147 -14.90 24.97 -15.29
CA SER A 147 -13.47 24.83 -15.02
C SER A 147 -13.14 23.36 -14.85
N THR A 148 -12.33 22.80 -15.75
CA THR A 148 -11.83 21.44 -15.62
C THR A 148 -11.02 21.33 -14.32
N PRO A 149 -11.49 20.59 -13.31
CA PRO A 149 -10.71 20.39 -12.10
C PRO A 149 -9.40 19.67 -12.44
N LEU A 150 -8.34 19.97 -11.69
CA LEU A 150 -7.13 19.14 -11.75
C LEU A 150 -7.51 17.71 -11.33
N SER A 151 -6.95 16.69 -11.98
CA SER A 151 -7.11 15.32 -11.51
C SER A 151 -6.64 15.22 -10.06
N GLU A 152 -7.37 14.49 -9.22
CA GLU A 152 -7.02 14.31 -7.80
C GLU A 152 -5.58 13.77 -7.63
N ALA A 153 -5.11 12.95 -8.57
CA ALA A 153 -3.74 12.44 -8.60
C ALA A 153 -2.72 13.57 -8.84
N ASP A 154 -2.98 14.46 -9.80
CA ASP A 154 -2.12 15.61 -10.10
C ASP A 154 -2.11 16.60 -8.94
N GLN A 155 -3.26 16.78 -8.28
CA GLN A 155 -3.37 17.61 -7.10
C GLN A 155 -2.54 17.05 -5.94
N ALA A 156 -2.60 15.73 -5.70
CA ALA A 156 -1.80 15.09 -4.67
C ALA A 156 -0.29 15.18 -4.96
N ALA A 157 0.12 15.01 -6.22
CA ALA A 157 1.49 15.23 -6.64
C ALA A 157 1.93 16.68 -6.37
N HIS A 158 1.09 17.64 -6.74
CA HIS A 158 1.37 19.06 -6.53
C HIS A 158 1.49 19.44 -5.04
N ILE A 159 0.59 18.97 -4.19
CA ILE A 159 0.66 19.21 -2.73
C ILE A 159 1.96 18.63 -2.17
N ARG A 160 2.37 17.44 -2.60
CA ARG A 160 3.65 16.84 -2.17
C ARG A 160 4.85 17.65 -2.65
N ASP A 161 4.85 18.11 -3.89
CA ASP A 161 5.94 18.95 -4.41
C ASP A 161 6.02 20.28 -3.67
N HIS A 162 4.87 20.92 -3.42
CA HIS A 162 4.83 22.19 -2.70
C HIS A 162 5.27 22.03 -1.23
N THR A 163 4.76 21.03 -0.52
CA THR A 163 5.18 20.74 0.87
C THR A 163 6.66 20.37 0.94
N ARG A 164 7.19 19.65 -0.04
CA ARG A 164 8.64 19.37 -0.14
C ARG A 164 9.44 20.66 -0.31
N LEU A 165 9.01 21.58 -1.17
CA LEU A 165 9.67 22.87 -1.34
C LEU A 165 9.65 23.70 -0.06
N LEU A 166 8.51 23.77 0.63
CA LEU A 166 8.40 24.47 1.92
C LEU A 166 9.30 23.85 3.00
N ALA A 167 9.41 22.53 3.05
CA ALA A 167 10.31 21.86 3.98
C ALA A 167 11.77 22.20 3.69
N ILE A 168 12.18 22.26 2.41
CA ILE A 168 13.53 22.66 2.00
C ILE A 168 13.78 24.14 2.35
N GLU A 169 12.84 25.03 2.05
CA GLU A 169 12.94 26.45 2.43
C GLU A 169 13.07 26.61 3.93
N GLY A 170 12.27 25.90 4.73
CA GLY A 170 12.38 25.90 6.19
C GLY A 170 13.77 25.46 6.68
N ILE A 171 14.37 24.45 6.05
CA ILE A 171 15.74 23.99 6.38
C ILE A 171 16.78 25.03 5.96
N LEU A 172 16.62 25.68 4.80
CA LEU A 172 17.53 26.72 4.31
C LEU A 172 17.41 28.02 5.12
N SER A 173 16.22 28.39 5.56
CA SER A 173 15.95 29.54 6.42
C SER A 173 16.32 29.28 7.88
N ALA A 174 16.33 28.02 8.32
CA ALA A 174 16.83 27.61 9.63
C ALA A 174 18.36 27.40 9.67
N ALA A 175 19.11 27.96 8.72
CA ALA A 175 20.57 27.98 8.77
C ALA A 175 21.04 28.51 10.14
N PRO A 176 21.93 27.77 10.84
CA PRO A 176 22.29 28.12 12.20
C PRO A 176 22.98 29.48 12.22
N ALA A 177 22.47 30.38 13.05
CA ALA A 177 23.24 31.52 13.52
C ALA A 177 24.38 31.01 14.42
N GLU A 178 25.32 30.27 13.87
CA GLU A 178 26.63 30.05 14.47
C GLU A 178 27.38 31.39 14.39
N ARG A 179 27.17 32.23 15.39
CA ARG A 179 28.18 33.18 15.82
C ARG A 179 28.91 32.59 17.02
N PRO A 180 30.06 31.92 16.82
CA PRO A 180 30.95 31.63 17.91
C PRO A 180 31.64 32.92 18.38
N SER A 181 31.37 33.28 19.65
CA SER A 181 32.30 33.90 20.62
C SER A 181 32.65 35.40 20.45
N PRO A 182 32.88 36.15 21.56
CA PRO A 182 34.12 35.99 22.31
C PRO A 182 33.95 35.92 23.84
N ILE A 183 34.83 35.10 24.42
CA ILE A 183 35.33 35.22 25.80
C ILE A 183 35.80 36.66 26.05
N ARG A 184 35.32 37.32 27.11
CA ARG A 184 36.17 38.23 27.88
C ARG A 184 35.71 38.38 29.33
N SER A 185 36.59 37.93 30.20
CA SER A 185 36.65 38.09 31.65
C SER A 185 36.44 39.52 32.11
N ALA A 186 35.81 39.72 33.28
CA ALA A 186 36.49 40.12 34.51
C ALA A 186 35.54 40.69 35.59
N ARG A 187 35.93 40.41 36.85
CA ARG A 187 35.97 41.33 38.01
C ARG A 187 34.80 41.32 39.01
N SER A 188 35.12 40.71 40.16
CA SER A 188 35.23 41.34 41.49
C SER A 188 34.02 42.06 42.11
N GLY A 189 33.64 41.55 43.29
CA GLY A 189 32.86 42.20 44.34
C GLY A 189 32.40 41.09 45.27
N ASP A 190 33.11 40.72 46.34
CA ASP A 190 33.39 41.48 47.56
C ASP A 190 32.12 41.98 48.27
N ARG A 191 32.06 41.73 49.60
CA ARG A 191 30.94 41.81 50.58
C ARG A 191 30.31 40.44 50.90
N HIS A 192 30.27 39.94 52.14
CA HIS A 192 30.59 40.46 53.47
C HIS A 192 31.05 39.30 54.37
#